data_AF-A0A1E1EXY0-F1
#
_entry.id   AF-A0A1E1EXY0-F1
#
_cell.length_a   1.000
_cell.length_b   1.000
_cell.length_c   1.000
_cell.angle_alpha   90.00
_cell.angle_beta   90.00
_cell.angle_gamma   90.00
#
_symmetry.space_group_name_H-M   'P 1'
#
loop_
_entity.id
_entity.type
_entity.pdbx_description
1 polymer ?
#
loop_
_entity_poly.entity_id
_entity_poly.type
_entity_poly.pdbx_seq_one_letter_code
_entity_poly.pdbx_strand_id
1 'polypeptide(L)'
;MTNDFDPADAGCWMAQGRPAHHAHALADAWRRFPDLPNDAPLDERMARARERVQALRPLNEAIGLETERQRQFANFACIERQIAEGSTDSRNAFILHARDVRGYDWDASYAYADGRYAAEAGWESRPPSPCRAGEQDVRRPAYHQGFLDGGGQPDDIFDAARRSLAVTPSEIAHPENPRAARPLPSQWPGPTDTPAPVSWHRRLLLLGASERETGAIGILAMLSERPGHEAAAQYVISAETGLHPLSGLSAPPPGDGAALRQILRQGDYTDILIVADDAELDRLDADADILPLARTMERTRNSVLQQRAQFRLWLARGRAPGDQFAAGHIRWSKMAAGLSGRLGDFTARYAGPARPRGHRIVIEDASGDLAHGYRTPFGEKLHPEIVIGNKAHARTAMADLLRQYAASLRLG
;
A
#
# COMPACT_ATOMS: atom_id res chain seq x y z
N MET A 1 44.79 0.37 -21.21
CA MET A 1 45.34 1.74 -21.26
C MET A 1 45.05 2.36 -19.92
N THR A 2 46.04 2.40 -19.03
CA THR A 2 45.97 3.16 -17.78
C THR A 2 46.05 4.63 -18.17
N ASN A 3 44.94 5.35 -18.08
CA ASN A 3 44.99 6.81 -18.09
C ASN A 3 45.72 7.22 -16.80
N ASP A 4 47.01 7.50 -16.89
CA ASP A 4 47.74 8.15 -15.80
C ASP A 4 47.15 9.54 -15.64
N PHE A 5 46.33 9.68 -14.61
CA PHE A 5 45.71 10.94 -14.25
C PHE A 5 46.76 11.80 -13.55
N ASP A 6 47.15 12.90 -14.19
CA ASP A 6 48.04 13.89 -13.57
C ASP A 6 47.20 14.97 -12.86
N PRO A 7 47.17 14.99 -11.52
CA PRO A 7 46.40 15.98 -10.77
C PRO A 7 46.96 17.40 -10.89
N ALA A 8 48.20 17.59 -11.36
CA ALA A 8 48.81 18.89 -11.62
C ALA A 8 48.48 19.43 -13.03
N ASP A 9 47.84 18.64 -13.89
CA ASP A 9 47.33 19.05 -15.19
C ASP A 9 45.83 19.39 -15.12
N ALA A 10 45.47 20.61 -15.52
CA ALA A 10 44.08 21.03 -15.60
C ALA A 10 43.29 20.25 -16.67
N GLY A 11 43.96 19.81 -17.74
CA GLY A 11 43.36 19.01 -18.80
C GLY A 11 42.78 17.69 -18.29
N CYS A 12 43.50 17.03 -17.38
CA CYS A 12 43.06 15.82 -16.70
C CYS A 12 41.77 16.03 -15.87
N TRP A 13 41.68 17.14 -15.12
CA TRP A 13 40.46 17.48 -14.36
C TRP A 13 39.28 17.81 -15.27
N MET A 14 39.51 18.55 -16.36
CA MET A 14 38.48 18.87 -17.35
C MET A 14 37.96 17.62 -18.06
N ALA A 15 38.85 16.70 -18.43
CA ALA A 15 38.47 15.41 -19.02
C ALA A 15 37.57 14.57 -18.10
N GLN A 16 37.65 14.80 -16.78
CA GLN A 16 36.77 14.21 -15.77
C GLN A 16 35.50 15.05 -15.46
N GLY A 17 35.20 16.05 -16.29
CA GLY A 17 33.97 16.84 -16.20
C GLY A 17 34.03 18.02 -15.23
N ARG A 18 35.22 18.44 -14.78
CA ARG A 18 35.35 19.67 -13.98
C ARG A 18 35.25 20.92 -14.87
N PRO A 19 34.51 21.96 -14.45
CA PRO A 19 34.57 23.27 -15.10
C PRO A 19 36.00 23.81 -15.14
N ALA A 20 36.34 24.55 -16.21
CA ALA A 20 37.70 25.02 -16.46
C ALA A 20 38.28 25.82 -15.27
N HIS A 21 37.50 26.70 -14.65
CA HIS A 21 37.97 27.49 -13.51
C HIS A 21 38.31 26.63 -12.28
N HIS A 22 37.52 25.59 -11.99
CA HIS A 22 37.83 24.63 -10.94
C HIS A 22 39.04 23.76 -11.27
N ALA A 23 39.12 23.27 -12.52
CA ALA A 23 40.22 22.44 -12.99
C ALA A 23 41.56 23.18 -12.89
N HIS A 24 41.62 24.44 -13.32
CA HIS A 24 42.82 25.27 -13.20
C HIS A 24 43.21 25.52 -11.74
N ALA A 25 42.25 25.82 -10.86
CA ALA A 25 42.52 26.06 -9.44
C ALA A 25 43.02 24.79 -8.72
N LEU A 26 42.45 23.62 -9.05
CA LEU A 26 42.88 22.32 -8.52
C LEU A 26 44.30 21.99 -8.99
N ALA A 27 44.56 22.04 -10.30
CA ALA A 27 45.86 21.79 -10.88
C ALA A 27 46.94 22.72 -10.29
N ASP A 28 46.61 23.99 -10.08
CA ASP A 28 47.54 24.95 -9.50
C ASP A 28 47.89 24.63 -8.04
N ALA A 29 46.92 24.19 -7.24
CA ALA A 29 47.19 23.72 -5.88
C ALA A 29 48.07 22.46 -5.86
N TRP A 30 47.87 21.53 -6.79
CA TRP A 30 48.71 20.33 -6.93
C TRP A 30 50.14 20.66 -7.40
N ARG A 31 50.31 21.67 -8.26
CA ARG A 31 51.65 22.17 -8.63
C ARG A 31 52.37 22.86 -7.48
N ARG A 32 51.63 23.62 -6.66
CA ARG A 32 52.19 24.32 -5.48
C ARG A 32 52.53 23.36 -4.34
N PHE A 33 51.77 22.27 -4.20
CA PHE A 33 51.93 21.28 -3.13
C PHE A 33 51.95 19.85 -3.70
N PRO A 34 53.00 19.48 -4.47
CA PRO A 34 53.12 18.16 -5.08
C PRO A 34 53.38 17.08 -4.01
N ASP A 35 53.10 15.83 -4.36
CA ASP A 35 53.51 14.71 -3.52
C ASP A 35 55.04 14.61 -3.47
N LEU A 36 55.57 14.29 -2.30
CA LEU A 36 56.99 14.00 -2.16
C LEU A 36 57.27 12.55 -2.59
N PRO A 37 58.50 12.25 -3.05
CA PRO A 37 58.94 10.90 -3.37
C PRO A 37 58.70 9.87 -2.26
N ASN A 38 58.51 8.60 -2.61
CA ASN A 38 58.18 7.53 -1.65
C ASN A 38 59.27 7.26 -0.61
N ASP A 39 60.52 7.62 -0.91
CA ASP A 39 61.69 7.54 -0.05
C ASP A 39 61.83 8.72 0.92
N ALA A 40 60.99 9.76 0.79
CA ALA A 40 60.94 10.85 1.75
C ALA A 40 60.33 10.40 3.11
N PRO A 41 60.78 10.97 4.25
CA PRO A 41 60.25 10.65 5.57
C PRO A 41 58.72 10.75 5.63
N LEU A 42 58.08 9.79 6.32
CA LEU A 42 56.62 9.71 6.39
C LEU A 42 55.99 11.00 6.95
N ASP A 43 56.60 11.59 7.98
CA ASP A 43 56.09 12.81 8.60
C ASP A 43 56.09 14.00 7.64
N GLU A 44 57.10 14.12 6.78
CA GLU A 44 57.19 15.17 5.75
C GLU A 44 56.15 14.96 4.65
N ARG A 45 55.92 13.71 4.23
CA ARG A 45 54.85 13.37 3.28
C ARG A 45 53.48 13.72 3.83
N MET A 46 53.23 13.38 5.10
CA MET A 46 51.99 13.73 5.79
C MET A 46 51.82 15.24 5.97
N ALA A 47 52.88 15.98 6.31
CA ALA A 47 52.85 17.43 6.42
C ALA A 47 52.49 18.08 5.08
N ARG A 48 53.12 17.62 3.98
CA ARG A 48 52.83 18.10 2.62
C ARG A 48 51.37 17.86 2.21
N ALA A 49 50.82 16.68 2.53
CA ALA A 49 49.41 16.38 2.27
C ALA A 49 48.47 17.32 3.06
N ARG A 50 48.80 17.63 4.33
CA ARG A 50 48.02 18.56 5.15
C ARG A 50 48.06 19.99 4.61
N GLU A 51 49.22 20.47 4.18
CA GLU A 51 49.38 21.79 3.54
C GLU A 51 48.48 21.91 2.30
N ARG A 52 48.49 20.89 1.44
CA ARG A 52 47.61 20.83 0.26
C ARG A 52 46.14 20.85 0.65
N VAL A 53 45.73 20.04 1.62
CA VAL A 53 44.33 20.01 2.10
C VAL A 53 43.90 21.37 2.64
N GLN A 54 44.76 22.06 3.40
CA GLN A 54 44.45 23.41 3.88
C GLN A 54 44.36 24.43 2.75
N ALA A 55 45.25 24.37 1.76
CA ALA A 55 45.21 25.24 0.60
C ALA A 55 43.96 25.02 -0.27
N LEU A 56 43.50 23.76 -0.39
CA LEU A 56 42.31 23.39 -1.16
C LEU A 56 41.00 23.62 -0.42
N ARG A 57 41.00 23.75 0.90
CA ARG A 57 39.78 23.94 1.70
C ARG A 57 38.87 25.07 1.21
N PRO A 58 39.33 26.33 1.02
CA PRO A 58 38.46 27.40 0.55
C PRO A 58 37.91 27.14 -0.86
N LEU A 59 38.70 26.50 -1.73
CA LEU A 59 38.26 26.11 -3.06
C LEU A 59 37.16 25.03 -2.99
N ASN A 60 37.33 24.00 -2.16
CA ASN A 60 36.33 22.95 -1.98
C ASN A 60 35.03 23.49 -1.38
N GLU A 61 35.13 24.42 -0.42
CA GLU A 61 33.96 25.12 0.14
C GLU A 61 33.24 25.94 -0.94
N ALA A 62 33.97 26.69 -1.78
CA ALA A 62 33.40 27.43 -2.91
C ALA A 62 32.75 26.52 -3.96
N ILE A 63 33.40 25.40 -4.32
CA ILE A 63 32.85 24.38 -5.23
C ILE A 63 31.55 23.82 -4.65
N GLY A 64 31.52 23.54 -3.34
CA GLY A 64 30.33 23.08 -2.64
C GLY A 64 29.18 24.07 -2.76
N LEU A 65 29.44 25.35 -2.49
CA LEU A 65 28.44 26.42 -2.61
C LEU A 65 27.94 26.61 -4.06
N GLU A 66 28.82 26.54 -5.05
CA GLU A 66 28.43 26.65 -6.46
C GLU A 66 27.57 25.46 -6.89
N THR A 67 27.97 24.24 -6.52
CA THR A 67 27.21 23.01 -6.82
C THR A 67 25.83 23.07 -6.18
N GLU A 68 25.75 23.52 -4.93
CA GLU A 68 24.48 23.67 -4.22
C GLU A 68 23.59 24.72 -4.88
N ARG A 69 24.15 25.88 -5.28
CA ARG A 69 23.41 26.91 -6.03
C ARG A 69 22.88 26.38 -7.37
N GLN A 70 23.68 25.61 -8.10
CA GLN A 70 23.27 24.99 -9.37
C GLN A 70 22.15 23.96 -9.14
N ARG A 71 22.25 23.13 -8.10
CA ARG A 71 21.20 22.19 -7.70
C ARG A 71 19.88 22.92 -7.44
N GLN A 72 19.91 23.97 -6.62
CA GLN A 72 18.70 24.74 -6.31
C GLN A 72 18.10 25.39 -7.55
N PHE A 73 18.93 26.02 -8.39
CA PHE A 73 18.48 26.63 -9.64
C PHE A 73 17.83 25.61 -10.57
N ALA A 74 18.47 24.46 -10.78
CA ALA A 74 17.94 23.39 -11.63
C ALA A 74 16.61 22.82 -11.10
N ASN A 75 16.49 22.64 -9.79
CA ASN A 75 15.27 22.16 -9.16
C ASN A 75 14.12 23.14 -9.35
N PHE A 76 14.33 24.44 -9.09
CA PHE A 76 13.29 25.45 -9.32
C PHE A 76 12.90 25.56 -10.79
N ALA A 77 13.87 25.56 -11.72
CA ALA A 77 13.59 25.57 -13.15
C ALA A 77 12.81 24.33 -13.62
N CYS A 78 13.00 23.18 -12.97
CA CYS A 78 12.21 21.98 -13.21
C CYS A 78 10.74 22.18 -12.79
N ILE A 79 10.50 22.76 -11.60
CA ILE A 79 9.14 23.05 -11.12
C ILE A 79 8.43 24.07 -12.02
N GLU A 80 9.13 25.15 -12.42
CA GLU A 80 8.59 26.14 -13.36
C GLU A 80 8.17 25.51 -14.70
N ARG A 81 8.99 24.59 -15.22
CA ARG A 81 8.67 23.84 -16.44
C ARG A 81 7.46 22.92 -16.25
N GLN A 82 7.39 22.19 -15.15
CA GLN A 82 6.26 21.31 -14.85
C GLN A 82 4.94 22.09 -14.77
N ILE A 83 4.95 23.29 -14.18
CA ILE A 83 3.77 24.16 -14.17
C ILE A 83 3.42 24.62 -15.58
N ALA A 84 4.40 25.06 -16.38
CA ALA A 84 4.17 25.47 -17.76
C ALA A 84 3.62 24.33 -18.66
N GLU A 85 4.01 23.08 -18.36
CA GLU A 85 3.52 21.86 -19.02
C GLU A 85 2.15 21.40 -18.49
N GLY A 86 1.56 22.10 -17.53
CA GLY A 86 0.21 21.83 -17.02
C GLY A 86 0.14 20.78 -15.91
N SER A 87 1.19 20.66 -15.07
CA SER A 87 1.17 19.75 -13.92
C SER A 87 -0.03 20.01 -12.99
N THR A 88 -0.68 18.93 -12.56
CA THR A 88 -1.80 18.94 -11.62
C THR A 88 -1.36 18.88 -10.16
N ASP A 89 -0.06 18.83 -9.89
CA ASP A 89 0.46 18.80 -8.52
C ASP A 89 0.45 20.21 -7.90
N SER A 90 -0.50 20.46 -7.00
CA SER A 90 -0.67 21.76 -6.33
C SER A 90 0.56 22.19 -5.52
N ARG A 91 1.41 21.24 -5.11
CA ARG A 91 2.67 21.53 -4.39
C ARG A 91 3.62 22.40 -5.20
N ASN A 92 3.61 22.26 -6.53
CA ASN A 92 4.52 23.02 -7.40
C ASN A 92 4.31 24.54 -7.26
N ALA A 93 3.05 24.98 -7.20
CA ALA A 93 2.73 26.39 -6.98
C ALA A 93 3.19 26.87 -5.58
N PHE A 94 3.06 26.02 -4.56
CA PHE A 94 3.51 26.36 -3.20
C PHE A 94 5.03 26.44 -3.07
N ILE A 95 5.78 25.60 -3.81
CA ILE A 95 7.25 25.66 -3.85
C ILE A 95 7.70 27.02 -4.40
N LEU A 96 7.12 27.48 -5.53
CA LEU A 96 7.47 28.78 -6.10
C LEU A 96 7.01 29.94 -5.21
N HIS A 97 5.82 29.84 -4.59
CA HIS A 97 5.35 30.82 -3.62
C HIS A 97 6.31 30.97 -2.44
N ALA A 98 6.81 29.86 -1.89
CA ALA A 98 7.75 29.88 -0.78
C ALA A 98 9.08 30.56 -1.15
N ARG A 99 9.60 30.28 -2.35
CA ARG A 99 10.78 30.94 -2.90
C ARG A 99 10.55 32.45 -3.04
N ASP A 100 9.48 32.84 -3.72
CA ASP A 100 9.27 34.21 -4.17
C ASP A 100 8.80 35.14 -3.04
N VAL A 101 7.99 34.63 -2.11
CA VAL A 101 7.41 35.43 -1.01
C VAL A 101 8.24 35.33 0.27
N ARG A 102 8.81 34.16 0.57
CA ARG A 102 9.54 33.92 1.83
C ARG A 102 11.06 33.86 1.66
N GLY A 103 11.57 33.89 0.43
CA GLY A 103 13.01 33.84 0.17
C GLY A 103 13.65 32.52 0.58
N TYR A 104 12.87 31.45 0.63
CA TYR A 104 13.36 30.14 1.04
C TYR A 104 14.26 29.52 -0.05
N ASP A 105 15.30 28.82 0.41
CA ASP A 105 16.06 27.92 -0.46
C ASP A 105 15.21 26.71 -0.89
N TRP A 106 15.77 25.84 -1.72
CA TRP A 106 15.05 24.67 -2.22
C TRP A 106 14.48 23.79 -1.11
N ASP A 107 15.28 23.45 -0.10
CA ASP A 107 14.91 22.49 0.93
C ASP A 107 13.82 23.05 1.86
N ALA A 108 13.91 24.34 2.22
CA ALA A 108 12.87 25.04 2.96
C ALA A 108 11.61 25.26 2.12
N SER A 109 11.73 25.59 0.82
CA SER A 109 10.58 25.78 -0.08
C SER A 109 9.79 24.49 -0.27
N TYR A 110 10.50 23.37 -0.45
CA TYR A 110 9.88 22.06 -0.57
C TYR A 110 9.17 21.66 0.73
N ALA A 111 9.82 21.85 1.88
CA ALA A 111 9.22 21.53 3.17
C ALA A 111 7.98 22.40 3.47
N TYR A 112 8.01 23.68 3.12
CA TYR A 112 6.85 24.57 3.19
C TYR A 112 5.68 24.05 2.33
N ALA A 113 5.95 23.68 1.08
CA ALA A 113 4.94 23.18 0.17
C ALA A 113 4.31 21.87 0.68
N ASP A 114 5.12 20.97 1.25
CA ASP A 114 4.65 19.73 1.84
C ASP A 114 3.74 19.98 3.07
N GLY A 115 4.13 20.93 3.93
CA GLY A 115 3.30 21.36 5.07
C GLY A 115 1.96 21.93 4.62
N ARG A 116 1.98 22.82 3.62
CA ARG A 116 0.77 23.44 3.08
C ARG A 116 -0.16 22.43 2.43
N TYR A 117 0.39 21.52 1.63
CA TYR A 117 -0.37 20.43 1.03
C TYR A 117 -0.97 19.50 2.09
N ALA A 118 -0.23 19.14 3.14
CA ALA A 118 -0.75 18.32 4.23
C ALA A 118 -1.91 19.01 4.97
N ALA A 119 -1.83 20.33 5.16
CA ALA A 119 -2.92 21.10 5.73
C ALA A 119 -4.17 21.08 4.83
N GLU A 120 -4.00 21.41 3.56
CA GLU A 120 -5.08 21.44 2.56
C GLU A 120 -5.65 20.05 2.23
N ALA A 121 -4.90 18.96 2.42
CA ALA A 121 -5.38 17.59 2.21
C ALA A 121 -6.08 17.00 3.45
N GLY A 122 -6.15 17.74 4.56
CA GLY A 122 -6.74 17.24 5.80
C GLY A 122 -5.88 16.22 6.55
N TRP A 123 -4.57 16.18 6.28
CA TRP A 123 -3.67 15.22 6.91
C TRP A 123 -3.17 15.70 8.27
N GLU A 124 -2.71 14.77 9.09
CA GLU A 124 -1.97 15.07 10.32
C GLU A 124 -0.65 15.79 10.00
N SER A 125 -0.24 16.72 10.87
CA SER A 125 1.05 17.40 10.77
C SER A 125 2.19 16.38 10.97
N ARG A 126 3.05 16.25 9.96
CA ARG A 126 4.20 15.33 9.95
C ARG A 126 5.45 16.05 9.47
N PRO A 127 6.03 16.92 10.32
CA PRO A 127 7.24 17.65 9.94
C PRO A 127 8.41 16.67 9.70
N PRO A 128 9.37 17.04 8.83
CA PRO A 128 10.55 16.24 8.59
C PRO A 128 11.30 15.88 9.88
N SER A 129 11.94 14.71 9.88
CA SER A 129 12.85 14.32 10.95
C SER A 129 13.99 15.34 11.08
N PRO A 130 14.38 15.69 12.32
CA PRO A 130 15.47 16.64 12.54
C PRO A 130 16.76 16.16 11.89
N CYS A 131 17.54 17.11 11.38
CA CYS A 131 18.91 16.84 10.93
C CYS A 131 19.80 16.35 12.10
N ARG A 132 20.97 15.80 11.78
CA ARG A 132 21.94 15.37 12.79
C ARG A 132 22.33 16.55 13.69
N ALA A 133 22.66 16.27 14.95
CA ALA A 133 23.04 17.31 15.92
C ALA A 133 24.18 18.18 15.37
N GLY A 134 23.92 19.50 15.24
CA GLY A 134 24.89 20.50 14.78
C GLY A 134 24.54 21.20 13.45
N GLU A 135 23.56 20.70 12.70
CA GLU A 135 23.07 21.37 11.48
C GLU A 135 21.82 22.23 11.76
N GLN A 136 21.75 23.42 11.17
CA GLN A 136 20.56 24.28 11.25
C GLN A 136 19.45 23.66 10.40
N ASP A 137 18.40 23.15 11.06
CA ASP A 137 17.26 22.55 10.37
C ASP A 137 16.29 23.64 9.86
N VAL A 138 16.50 24.06 8.62
CA VAL A 138 15.63 25.03 7.93
C VAL A 138 14.28 24.45 7.48
N ARG A 139 14.17 23.12 7.39
CA ARG A 139 13.00 22.43 6.82
C ARG A 139 11.85 22.37 7.81
N ARG A 140 12.13 22.07 9.09
CA ARG A 140 11.09 21.97 10.12
C ARG A 140 10.32 23.28 10.31
N PRO A 141 10.96 24.45 10.52
CA PRO A 141 10.26 25.73 10.63
C PRO A 141 9.46 26.05 9.37
N ALA A 142 10.03 25.82 8.18
CA ALA A 142 9.35 26.07 6.91
C ALA A 142 8.11 25.19 6.74
N TYR A 143 8.18 23.90 7.11
CA TYR A 143 7.04 22.98 7.12
C TYR A 143 5.92 23.47 8.04
N HIS A 144 6.26 23.86 9.27
CA HIS A 144 5.27 24.34 10.23
C HIS A 144 4.58 25.60 9.71
N GLN A 145 5.35 26.51 9.13
CA GLN A 145 4.79 27.72 8.52
C GLN A 145 3.87 27.38 7.33
N GLY A 146 4.25 26.45 6.46
CA GLY A 146 3.40 25.99 5.36
C GLY A 146 2.10 25.36 5.85
N PHE A 147 2.18 24.54 6.89
CA PHE A 147 1.02 23.90 7.50
C PHE A 147 0.05 24.93 8.12
N LEU A 148 0.58 25.93 8.82
CA LEU A 148 -0.20 27.04 9.37
C LEU A 148 -0.86 27.88 8.25
N ASP A 149 -0.10 28.20 7.20
CA ASP A 149 -0.60 28.97 6.05
C ASP A 149 -1.69 28.23 5.27
N GLY A 150 -1.67 26.90 5.26
CA GLY A 150 -2.73 26.04 4.72
C GLY A 150 -3.94 25.87 5.65
N GLY A 151 -3.96 26.57 6.79
CA GLY A 151 -5.06 26.55 7.76
C GLY A 151 -4.98 25.43 8.81
N GLY A 152 -3.89 24.68 8.87
CA GLY A 152 -3.67 23.65 9.89
C GLY A 152 -3.37 24.24 11.25
N GLN A 153 -3.85 23.60 12.31
CA GLN A 153 -3.64 23.97 13.71
C GLN A 153 -2.98 22.82 14.47
N PRO A 154 -1.64 22.79 14.58
CA PRO A 154 -0.92 21.66 15.16
C PRO A 154 -1.22 21.43 16.65
N ASP A 155 -1.66 22.47 17.36
CA ASP A 155 -2.00 22.40 18.79
C ASP A 155 -3.44 21.90 19.05
N ASP A 156 -4.27 21.77 18.02
CA ASP A 156 -5.64 21.27 18.14
C ASP A 156 -5.72 19.78 17.75
N ILE A 157 -6.08 18.95 18.72
CA ILE A 157 -6.20 17.50 18.56
C ILE A 157 -7.29 17.08 17.56
N PHE A 158 -8.26 17.96 17.28
CA PHE A 158 -9.34 17.69 16.31
C PHE A 158 -9.10 18.35 14.95
N ASP A 159 -8.01 19.08 14.77
CA ASP A 159 -7.71 19.87 13.56
C ASP A 159 -7.71 19.00 12.30
N ALA A 160 -6.96 17.90 12.34
CA ALA A 160 -6.89 16.96 11.22
C ALA A 160 -8.27 16.39 10.84
N ALA A 161 -9.08 16.02 11.85
CA ALA A 161 -10.42 15.49 11.61
C ALA A 161 -11.38 16.54 11.00
N ARG A 162 -11.28 17.80 11.45
CA ARG A 162 -12.08 18.91 10.89
C ARG A 162 -11.67 19.22 9.46
N ARG A 163 -10.37 19.33 9.18
CA ARG A 163 -9.86 19.58 7.83
C ARG A 163 -10.15 18.42 6.90
N SER A 164 -9.99 17.16 7.33
CA SER A 164 -10.33 16.00 6.48
C SER A 164 -11.82 15.98 6.09
N LEU A 165 -12.70 16.39 7.01
CA LEU A 165 -14.13 16.52 6.72
C LEU A 165 -14.41 17.65 5.72
N ALA A 166 -13.74 18.80 5.86
CA ALA A 166 -13.91 19.95 4.97
C ALA A 166 -13.33 19.73 3.55
N VAL A 167 -12.27 18.93 3.43
CA VAL A 167 -11.61 18.58 2.15
C VAL A 167 -12.38 17.51 1.39
N THR A 168 -13.17 16.69 2.11
CA THR A 168 -14.15 15.82 1.47
C THR A 168 -15.13 16.73 0.74
N PRO A 169 -15.23 16.67 -0.61
CA PRO A 169 -16.15 17.52 -1.32
C PRO A 169 -17.54 17.33 -0.73
N SER A 170 -18.17 18.42 -0.30
CA SER A 170 -19.62 18.43 -0.20
C SER A 170 -20.10 18.10 -1.61
N GLU A 171 -20.51 16.86 -1.84
CA GLU A 171 -21.04 16.40 -3.11
C GLU A 171 -22.00 17.47 -3.60
N ILE A 172 -21.64 18.15 -4.69
CA ILE A 172 -22.54 19.05 -5.39
C ILE A 172 -23.74 18.18 -5.71
N ALA A 173 -24.86 18.47 -5.04
CA ALA A 173 -26.14 17.86 -5.32
C ALA A 173 -26.45 18.14 -6.79
N HIS A 174 -26.09 17.19 -7.64
CA HIS A 174 -26.57 17.15 -9.01
C HIS A 174 -28.10 17.04 -8.92
N PRO A 175 -28.85 17.75 -9.78
CA PRO A 175 -30.30 17.64 -9.79
C PRO A 175 -30.65 16.17 -9.88
N GLU A 176 -31.53 15.76 -8.96
CA GLU A 176 -31.89 14.38 -8.66
C GLU A 176 -32.26 13.61 -9.94
N ASN A 177 -31.28 12.93 -10.54
CA ASN A 177 -31.57 11.64 -11.14
C ASN A 177 -31.96 10.73 -9.96
N PRO A 178 -33.08 10.00 -10.03
CA PRO A 178 -33.53 9.17 -8.93
C PRO A 178 -32.36 8.28 -8.51
N ARG A 179 -31.80 8.59 -7.33
CA ARG A 179 -30.67 7.88 -6.76
C ARG A 179 -31.01 6.40 -6.84
N ALA A 180 -30.25 5.65 -7.65
CA ALA A 180 -30.20 4.22 -7.47
C ALA A 180 -29.77 4.04 -6.01
N ALA A 181 -30.67 3.58 -5.14
CA ALA A 181 -30.44 3.40 -3.71
C ALA A 181 -29.38 2.31 -3.41
N ARG A 182 -28.59 1.93 -4.42
CA ARG A 182 -27.67 0.80 -4.46
C ARG A 182 -26.41 1.26 -5.20
N PRO A 183 -25.21 1.10 -4.62
CA PRO A 183 -23.98 1.36 -5.36
C PRO A 183 -23.91 0.40 -6.56
N LEU A 184 -23.50 0.93 -7.71
CA LEU A 184 -23.34 0.12 -8.92
C LEU A 184 -22.32 -1.01 -8.69
N PRO A 185 -22.53 -2.20 -9.26
CA PRO A 185 -21.58 -3.31 -9.22
C PRO A 185 -20.12 -2.93 -9.50
N SER A 186 -19.87 -2.08 -10.50
CA SER A 186 -18.53 -1.55 -10.82
C SER A 186 -17.90 -0.69 -9.71
N GLN A 187 -18.69 -0.18 -8.78
CA GLN A 187 -18.23 0.66 -7.67
C GLN A 187 -17.94 -0.15 -6.40
N TRP A 188 -18.32 -1.42 -6.34
CA TRP A 188 -18.13 -2.25 -5.15
C TRP A 188 -16.64 -2.37 -4.74
N PRO A 189 -16.33 -2.42 -3.44
CA PRO A 189 -14.97 -2.52 -2.95
C PRO A 189 -14.30 -3.85 -3.33
N GLY A 190 -12.97 -3.90 -3.23
CA GLY A 190 -12.22 -5.14 -3.40
C GLY A 190 -12.36 -6.08 -2.19
N PRO A 191 -12.16 -7.41 -2.37
CA PRO A 191 -12.19 -8.36 -1.27
C PRO A 191 -11.22 -8.05 -0.14
N THR A 192 -11.71 -8.08 1.09
CA THR A 192 -10.89 -7.90 2.31
C THR A 192 -11.00 -9.09 3.28
N ASP A 193 -10.14 -9.15 4.29
CA ASP A 193 -10.24 -10.14 5.37
C ASP A 193 -11.20 -9.72 6.50
N THR A 194 -11.86 -8.55 6.36
CA THR A 194 -12.73 -7.96 7.37
C THR A 194 -14.08 -8.70 7.55
N PRO A 195 -14.79 -9.11 6.48
CA PRO A 195 -16.08 -9.77 6.64
C PRO A 195 -15.98 -11.10 7.40
N ALA A 196 -17.02 -11.40 8.17
CA ALA A 196 -17.11 -12.68 8.87
C ALA A 196 -17.26 -13.84 7.88
N PRO A 197 -16.82 -15.07 8.25
CA PRO A 197 -17.10 -16.27 7.46
C PRO A 197 -18.60 -16.47 7.22
N VAL A 198 -18.95 -16.90 6.01
CA VAL A 198 -20.33 -17.12 5.56
C VAL A 198 -20.46 -18.53 4.99
N SER A 199 -21.54 -19.23 5.36
CA SER A 199 -21.87 -20.56 4.82
C SER A 199 -22.01 -20.50 3.31
N TRP A 200 -21.47 -21.49 2.59
CA TRP A 200 -21.46 -21.48 1.12
C TRP A 200 -22.84 -21.22 0.49
N HIS A 201 -23.92 -21.77 1.04
CA HIS A 201 -25.30 -21.56 0.54
C HIS A 201 -25.81 -20.11 0.63
N ARG A 202 -25.16 -19.24 1.40
CA ARG A 202 -25.49 -17.80 1.50
C ARG A 202 -24.53 -16.93 0.69
N ARG A 203 -23.76 -17.54 -0.21
CA ARG A 203 -22.77 -16.85 -1.04
C ARG A 203 -23.15 -16.91 -2.51
N LEU A 204 -22.89 -15.82 -3.21
CA LEU A 204 -23.15 -15.64 -4.63
C LEU A 204 -21.86 -15.26 -5.34
N LEU A 205 -21.49 -16.02 -6.37
CA LEU A 205 -20.38 -15.73 -7.26
C LEU A 205 -20.92 -15.36 -8.64
N LEU A 206 -20.56 -14.17 -9.12
CA LEU A 206 -20.83 -13.73 -10.49
C LEU A 206 -19.51 -13.74 -11.26
N LEU A 207 -19.44 -14.53 -12.34
CA LEU A 207 -18.23 -14.77 -13.11
C LEU A 207 -18.38 -14.22 -14.53
N GLY A 208 -17.38 -13.55 -15.07
CA GLY A 208 -17.33 -13.19 -16.48
C GLY A 208 -17.41 -14.40 -17.40
N ALA A 209 -18.14 -14.28 -18.50
CA ALA A 209 -18.09 -15.25 -19.60
C ALA A 209 -16.65 -15.41 -20.12
N SER A 210 -15.89 -14.31 -20.20
CA SER A 210 -14.47 -14.30 -20.55
C SER A 210 -13.65 -15.24 -19.66
N GLU A 211 -13.84 -15.18 -18.33
CA GLU A 211 -13.15 -16.07 -17.38
C GLU A 211 -13.70 -17.50 -17.41
N ARG A 212 -15.00 -17.68 -17.64
CA ARG A 212 -15.61 -19.02 -17.79
C ARG A 212 -15.00 -19.77 -18.98
N GLU A 213 -14.85 -19.10 -20.12
CA GLU A 213 -14.39 -19.71 -21.38
C GLU A 213 -12.89 -19.91 -21.40
N THR A 214 -12.11 -18.89 -20.98
CA THR A 214 -10.65 -18.93 -21.08
C THR A 214 -9.98 -19.54 -19.84
N GLY A 215 -10.61 -19.42 -18.66
CA GLY A 215 -10.00 -19.81 -17.38
C GLY A 215 -8.71 -19.05 -17.07
N ALA A 216 -8.51 -17.86 -17.63
CA ALA A 216 -7.26 -17.11 -17.55
C ALA A 216 -6.83 -16.80 -16.11
N ILE A 217 -7.79 -16.53 -15.21
CA ILE A 217 -7.55 -16.27 -13.79
C ILE A 217 -7.50 -17.59 -13.02
N GLY A 218 -8.32 -18.57 -13.39
CA GLY A 218 -8.44 -19.89 -12.78
C GLY A 218 -9.43 -19.94 -11.62
N ILE A 219 -10.49 -19.13 -11.65
CA ILE A 219 -11.44 -18.97 -10.54
C ILE A 219 -12.17 -20.26 -10.21
N LEU A 220 -12.72 -20.95 -11.21
CA LEU A 220 -13.49 -22.18 -11.00
C LEU A 220 -12.61 -23.31 -10.46
N ALA A 221 -11.36 -23.42 -10.93
CA ALA A 221 -10.41 -24.39 -10.40
C ALA A 221 -10.07 -24.11 -8.93
N MET A 222 -9.87 -22.85 -8.55
CA MET A 222 -9.61 -22.48 -7.15
C MET A 222 -10.84 -22.68 -6.26
N LEU A 223 -12.05 -22.53 -6.81
CA LEU A 223 -13.30 -22.78 -6.10
C LEU A 223 -13.49 -24.27 -5.82
N SER A 224 -13.22 -25.12 -6.80
CA SER A 224 -13.44 -26.57 -6.69
C SER A 224 -12.54 -27.26 -5.68
N GLU A 225 -11.38 -26.67 -5.38
CA GLU A 225 -10.49 -27.09 -4.28
C GLU A 225 -11.13 -26.93 -2.89
N ARG A 226 -12.25 -26.21 -2.75
CA ARG A 226 -12.86 -25.92 -1.44
C ARG A 226 -13.98 -26.90 -1.10
N PRO A 227 -13.95 -27.53 0.09
CA PRO A 227 -15.07 -28.34 0.56
C PRO A 227 -16.37 -27.53 0.65
N GLY A 228 -17.46 -28.10 0.13
CA GLY A 228 -18.80 -27.51 0.18
C GLY A 228 -19.05 -26.34 -0.79
N HIS A 229 -18.12 -26.02 -1.68
CA HIS A 229 -18.25 -24.92 -2.64
C HIS A 229 -19.47 -25.03 -3.55
N GLU A 230 -19.91 -26.26 -3.85
CA GLU A 230 -21.09 -26.57 -4.67
C GLU A 230 -22.38 -25.93 -4.15
N ALA A 231 -22.45 -25.64 -2.85
CA ALA A 231 -23.61 -24.97 -2.27
C ALA A 231 -23.67 -23.47 -2.62
N ALA A 232 -22.59 -22.87 -3.11
CA ALA A 232 -22.58 -21.47 -3.52
C ALA A 232 -23.36 -21.27 -4.82
N ALA A 233 -24.18 -20.23 -4.86
CA ALA A 233 -24.87 -19.84 -6.09
C ALA A 233 -23.87 -19.23 -7.07
N GLN A 234 -23.88 -19.69 -8.31
CA GLN A 234 -22.89 -19.32 -9.33
C GLN A 234 -23.61 -18.89 -10.61
N TYR A 235 -23.30 -17.69 -11.08
CA TYR A 235 -23.85 -17.11 -12.29
C TYR A 235 -22.74 -16.56 -13.18
N VAL A 236 -23.04 -16.41 -14.46
CA VAL A 236 -22.14 -15.94 -15.50
C VAL A 236 -22.68 -14.64 -16.09
N ILE A 237 -21.79 -13.69 -16.30
CA ILE A 237 -22.06 -12.38 -16.88
C ILE A 237 -21.56 -12.41 -18.31
N SER A 238 -22.47 -12.36 -19.28
CA SER A 238 -22.13 -12.15 -20.68
C SER A 238 -22.37 -10.69 -21.04
N ALA A 239 -21.40 -10.05 -21.70
CA ALA A 239 -21.58 -8.70 -22.23
C ALA A 239 -22.77 -8.60 -23.21
N GLU A 240 -23.06 -9.68 -23.95
CA GLU A 240 -24.14 -9.73 -24.95
C GLU A 240 -25.49 -10.12 -24.34
N THR A 241 -25.52 -11.21 -23.57
CA THR A 241 -26.79 -11.82 -23.10
C THR A 241 -27.14 -11.48 -21.66
N GLY A 242 -26.23 -10.83 -20.93
CA GLY A 242 -26.41 -10.48 -19.51
C GLY A 242 -26.17 -11.67 -18.57
N LEU A 243 -26.81 -11.62 -17.41
CA LEU A 243 -26.60 -12.56 -16.32
C LEU A 243 -27.38 -13.87 -16.51
N HIS A 244 -26.73 -15.03 -16.37
CA HIS A 244 -27.35 -16.34 -16.48
C HIS A 244 -26.71 -17.38 -15.54
N PRO A 245 -27.41 -18.46 -15.13
CA PRO A 245 -26.84 -19.48 -14.24
C PRO A 245 -25.60 -20.18 -14.82
N LEU A 246 -24.59 -20.47 -14.00
CA LEU A 246 -23.39 -21.23 -14.42
C LEU A 246 -23.71 -22.72 -14.62
N SER A 247 -24.54 -23.29 -13.74
CA SER A 247 -25.00 -24.69 -13.78
C SER A 247 -26.39 -24.80 -14.38
N GLY A 248 -26.63 -25.84 -15.19
CA GLY A 248 -27.78 -26.07 -16.09
C GLY A 248 -29.18 -26.18 -15.49
N LEU A 249 -29.56 -25.25 -14.62
CA LEU A 249 -30.94 -24.84 -14.45
C LEU A 249 -31.46 -24.31 -15.79
N SER A 250 -32.74 -24.54 -16.09
CA SER A 250 -33.38 -23.92 -17.26
C SER A 250 -33.24 -22.41 -17.12
N ALA A 251 -32.31 -21.83 -17.89
CA ALA A 251 -32.07 -20.40 -17.86
C ALA A 251 -33.34 -19.71 -18.36
N PRO A 252 -33.81 -18.64 -17.69
CA PRO A 252 -34.79 -17.77 -18.31
C PRO A 252 -34.25 -17.32 -19.68
N PRO A 253 -35.09 -17.24 -20.72
CA PRO A 253 -34.65 -16.82 -22.04
C PRO A 253 -33.95 -15.44 -21.95
N PRO A 254 -32.98 -15.16 -22.84
CA PRO A 254 -32.27 -13.88 -22.84
C PRO A 254 -33.27 -12.72 -22.81
N GLY A 255 -33.18 -11.87 -21.79
CA GLY A 255 -34.09 -10.72 -21.60
C GLY A 255 -35.21 -10.89 -20.56
N ASP A 256 -35.41 -12.08 -19.97
CA ASP A 256 -36.37 -12.25 -18.86
C ASP A 256 -35.73 -11.90 -17.50
N GLY A 257 -35.41 -10.62 -17.34
CA GLY A 257 -34.83 -10.05 -16.12
C GLY A 257 -35.77 -10.11 -14.90
N ALA A 258 -37.06 -10.33 -15.10
CA ALA A 258 -38.03 -10.48 -14.01
C ALA A 258 -37.94 -11.85 -13.34
N ALA A 259 -37.89 -12.93 -14.14
CA ALA A 259 -37.69 -14.29 -13.63
C ALA A 259 -36.34 -14.46 -12.94
N LEU A 260 -35.26 -13.94 -13.53
CA LEU A 260 -33.93 -13.99 -12.93
C LEU A 260 -33.87 -13.25 -11.59
N ARG A 261 -34.49 -12.07 -11.52
CA ARG A 261 -34.60 -11.32 -10.27
C ARG A 261 -35.38 -12.08 -9.21
N GLN A 262 -36.44 -12.79 -9.60
CA GLN A 262 -37.21 -13.61 -8.67
C GLN A 262 -36.36 -14.76 -8.10
N ILE A 263 -35.57 -15.44 -8.94
CA ILE A 263 -34.65 -16.50 -8.50
C ILE A 263 -33.61 -15.95 -7.52
N LEU A 264 -32.96 -14.83 -7.86
CA LEU A 264 -31.95 -14.21 -7.01
C LEU A 264 -32.54 -13.67 -5.70
N ARG A 265 -33.80 -13.24 -5.68
CA ARG A 265 -34.49 -12.81 -4.45
C ARG A 265 -34.86 -13.97 -3.53
N GLN A 266 -35.01 -15.18 -4.05
CA GLN A 266 -35.29 -16.37 -3.24
C GLN A 266 -34.05 -16.86 -2.48
N GLY A 267 -32.85 -16.47 -2.92
CA GLY A 267 -31.60 -16.79 -2.23
C GLY A 267 -31.36 -15.87 -1.02
N ASP A 268 -31.04 -16.47 0.13
CA ASP A 268 -30.61 -15.74 1.34
C ASP A 268 -29.10 -15.41 1.27
N TYR A 269 -28.75 -14.46 0.41
CA TYR A 269 -27.36 -14.07 0.18
C TYR A 269 -26.86 -13.06 1.21
N THR A 270 -25.67 -13.30 1.75
CA THR A 270 -24.98 -12.41 2.70
C THR A 270 -23.62 -11.94 2.18
N ASP A 271 -23.03 -12.64 1.21
CA ASP A 271 -21.71 -12.33 0.63
C ASP A 271 -21.73 -12.56 -0.89
N ILE A 272 -21.58 -11.48 -1.66
CA ILE A 272 -21.57 -11.49 -3.13
C ILE A 272 -20.17 -11.09 -3.62
N LEU A 273 -19.63 -11.87 -4.55
CA LEU A 273 -18.40 -11.52 -5.26
C LEU A 273 -18.62 -11.47 -6.76
N ILE A 274 -18.08 -10.43 -7.40
CA ILE A 274 -17.99 -10.30 -8.85
C ILE A 274 -16.55 -10.49 -9.31
N VAL A 275 -16.36 -11.33 -10.32
CA VAL A 275 -15.10 -11.45 -11.06
C VAL A 275 -15.44 -11.35 -12.55
N ALA A 276 -15.25 -10.17 -13.14
CA ALA A 276 -15.57 -9.87 -14.53
C ALA A 276 -14.60 -8.82 -15.09
N ASP A 277 -14.53 -8.73 -16.42
CA ASP A 277 -13.85 -7.64 -17.13
C ASP A 277 -14.73 -6.37 -17.21
N ASP A 278 -14.18 -5.29 -17.78
CA ASP A 278 -14.86 -4.00 -17.83
C ASP A 278 -16.15 -4.04 -18.68
N ALA A 279 -16.16 -4.79 -19.79
CA ALA A 279 -17.33 -4.88 -20.67
C ALA A 279 -18.48 -5.67 -20.01
N GLU A 280 -18.14 -6.72 -19.28
CA GLU A 280 -19.09 -7.50 -18.49
C GLU A 280 -19.62 -6.71 -17.29
N LEU A 281 -18.77 -5.93 -16.62
CA LEU A 281 -19.16 -5.03 -15.53
C LEU A 281 -20.10 -3.93 -16.02
N ASP A 282 -19.83 -3.31 -17.16
CA ASP A 282 -20.70 -2.29 -17.76
C ASP A 282 -22.10 -2.87 -18.06
N ARG A 283 -22.14 -4.10 -18.58
CA ARG A 283 -23.42 -4.80 -18.80
C ARG A 283 -24.15 -5.08 -17.49
N LEU A 284 -23.44 -5.49 -16.45
CA LEU A 284 -24.01 -5.78 -15.14
C LEU A 284 -24.50 -4.49 -14.42
N ASP A 285 -23.82 -3.36 -14.62
CA ASP A 285 -24.24 -2.06 -14.11
C ASP A 285 -25.57 -1.62 -14.72
N ALA A 286 -25.78 -1.86 -16.03
CA ALA A 286 -27.05 -1.60 -16.70
C ALA A 286 -28.22 -2.43 -16.12
N ASP A 287 -27.92 -3.63 -15.62
CA ASP A 287 -28.88 -4.57 -15.04
C ASP A 287 -28.76 -4.66 -13.50
N ALA A 288 -28.17 -3.66 -12.84
CA ALA A 288 -27.80 -3.71 -11.42
C ALA A 288 -28.99 -3.97 -10.47
N ASP A 289 -30.19 -3.62 -10.91
CA ASP A 289 -31.42 -3.77 -10.13
C ASP A 289 -31.90 -5.23 -10.02
N ILE A 290 -31.38 -6.13 -10.86
CA ILE A 290 -31.59 -7.59 -10.79
C ILE A 290 -30.89 -8.19 -9.57
N LEU A 291 -29.77 -7.62 -9.13
CA LEU A 291 -28.96 -8.17 -8.05
C LEU A 291 -29.64 -8.03 -6.68
N PRO A 292 -29.50 -9.04 -5.80
CA PRO A 292 -29.94 -8.95 -4.42
C PRO A 292 -29.01 -8.03 -3.63
N LEU A 293 -29.53 -7.42 -2.57
CA LEU A 293 -28.70 -6.71 -1.61
C LEU A 293 -28.16 -7.71 -0.59
N ALA A 294 -26.85 -7.65 -0.35
CA ALA A 294 -26.18 -8.46 0.65
C ALA A 294 -25.35 -7.59 1.58
N ARG A 295 -25.04 -8.12 2.76
CA ARG A 295 -24.20 -7.42 3.75
C ARG A 295 -22.80 -7.15 3.22
N THR A 296 -22.25 -8.08 2.45
CA THR A 296 -20.94 -7.95 1.80
C THR A 296 -21.15 -8.04 0.29
N MET A 297 -20.72 -7.01 -0.43
CA MET A 297 -20.78 -6.93 -1.89
C MET A 297 -19.41 -6.44 -2.34
N GLU A 298 -18.66 -7.29 -3.03
CA GLU A 298 -17.27 -7.04 -3.41
C GLU A 298 -17.05 -7.39 -4.89
N ARG A 299 -16.03 -6.78 -5.52
CA ARG A 299 -15.58 -7.18 -6.86
C ARG A 299 -14.07 -7.28 -6.93
N THR A 300 -13.56 -8.16 -7.79
CA THR A 300 -12.14 -8.14 -8.09
C THR A 300 -11.78 -6.92 -8.94
N ARG A 301 -10.54 -6.44 -8.81
CA ARG A 301 -10.00 -5.29 -9.54
C ARG A 301 -8.58 -5.59 -10.02
N ASN A 302 -8.14 -4.82 -11.02
CA ASN A 302 -6.76 -4.76 -11.48
C ASN A 302 -6.28 -6.05 -12.16
N SER A 303 -4.97 -6.32 -12.11
CA SER A 303 -4.32 -7.42 -12.83
C SER A 303 -4.73 -8.82 -12.35
N VAL A 304 -4.59 -9.83 -13.22
CA VAL A 304 -4.90 -11.24 -12.94
C VAL A 304 -4.30 -11.73 -11.63
N LEU A 305 -3.03 -11.38 -11.33
CA LEU A 305 -2.38 -11.76 -10.08
C LEU A 305 -3.10 -11.20 -8.84
N GLN A 306 -3.59 -9.96 -8.93
CA GLN A 306 -4.33 -9.32 -7.85
C GLN A 306 -5.75 -9.90 -7.73
N GLN A 307 -6.42 -10.17 -8.84
CA GLN A 307 -7.73 -10.83 -8.85
C GLN A 307 -7.65 -12.23 -8.20
N ARG A 308 -6.60 -13.01 -8.45
CA ARG A 308 -6.36 -14.29 -7.76
C ARG A 308 -6.14 -14.11 -6.26
N ALA A 309 -5.39 -13.09 -5.85
CA ALA A 309 -5.16 -12.81 -4.43
C ALA A 309 -6.45 -12.38 -3.71
N GLN A 310 -7.24 -11.52 -4.35
CA GLN A 310 -8.56 -11.08 -3.89
C GLN A 310 -9.56 -12.25 -3.80
N PHE A 311 -9.58 -13.11 -4.81
CA PHE A 311 -10.42 -14.30 -4.79
C PHE A 311 -10.06 -15.24 -3.64
N ARG A 312 -8.77 -15.41 -3.32
CA ARG A 312 -8.34 -16.20 -2.14
C ARG A 312 -8.88 -15.63 -0.82
N LEU A 313 -8.96 -14.30 -0.68
CA LEU A 313 -9.56 -13.68 0.50
C LEU A 313 -11.04 -14.05 0.62
N TRP A 314 -11.77 -14.00 -0.49
CA TRP A 314 -13.17 -14.45 -0.52
C TRP A 314 -13.29 -15.96 -0.23
N LEU A 315 -12.47 -16.82 -0.84
CA LEU A 315 -12.50 -18.27 -0.57
C LEU A 315 -12.25 -18.60 0.91
N ALA A 316 -11.32 -17.89 1.57
CA ALA A 316 -10.99 -18.09 2.99
C ALA A 316 -12.14 -17.74 3.95
N ARG A 317 -13.22 -17.11 3.46
CA ARG A 317 -14.43 -16.82 4.24
C ARG A 317 -15.56 -17.83 3.99
N GLY A 318 -15.38 -18.79 3.10
CA GLY A 318 -16.38 -19.82 2.83
C GLY A 318 -16.45 -20.85 3.94
N ARG A 319 -17.65 -21.12 4.45
CA ARG A 319 -17.91 -22.10 5.51
C ARG A 319 -18.61 -23.34 4.95
N ALA A 320 -18.01 -24.51 5.16
CA ALA A 320 -18.60 -25.79 4.78
C ALA A 320 -19.73 -26.19 5.75
N PRO A 321 -20.68 -27.04 5.32
CA PRO A 321 -21.66 -27.61 6.22
C PRO A 321 -20.99 -28.32 7.41
N GLY A 322 -21.43 -28.02 8.63
CA GLY A 322 -20.90 -28.63 9.86
C GLY A 322 -19.73 -27.90 10.52
N ASP A 323 -19.02 -27.02 9.81
CA ASP A 323 -17.99 -26.18 10.44
C ASP A 323 -18.62 -25.28 11.50
N GLN A 324 -17.98 -25.06 12.66
CA GLN A 324 -18.35 -23.96 13.55
C GLN A 324 -17.26 -22.89 13.48
N PHE A 325 -17.64 -21.63 13.28
CA PHE A 325 -16.73 -20.49 13.26
C PHE A 325 -17.20 -19.46 14.28
N ALA A 326 -16.27 -18.93 15.07
CA ALA A 326 -16.55 -17.74 15.86
C ALA A 326 -16.75 -16.53 14.93
N ALA A 327 -17.85 -15.81 15.17
CA ALA A 327 -18.07 -14.52 14.52
C ALA A 327 -17.31 -13.45 15.30
N GLY A 328 -16.31 -12.81 14.65
CA GLY A 328 -15.55 -11.72 15.25
C GLY A 328 -14.44 -11.21 14.33
N HIS A 329 -14.09 -9.94 14.46
CA HIS A 329 -12.98 -9.32 13.74
C HIS A 329 -11.65 -9.71 14.38
N ILE A 330 -10.70 -10.17 13.57
CA ILE A 330 -9.35 -10.50 14.04
C ILE A 330 -8.53 -9.23 14.07
N ARG A 331 -8.11 -8.82 15.28
CA ARG A 331 -7.24 -7.64 15.46
C ARG A 331 -5.79 -8.05 15.20
N TRP A 332 -5.23 -7.58 14.09
CA TRP A 332 -3.85 -7.84 13.72
C TRP A 332 -2.91 -6.82 14.36
N SER A 333 -1.78 -7.28 14.90
CA SER A 333 -0.72 -6.41 15.42
C SER A 333 0.67 -6.92 15.09
N LYS A 334 1.63 -6.00 14.96
CA LYS A 334 3.04 -6.30 14.70
C LYS A 334 3.81 -6.20 16.02
N MET A 335 4.29 -7.32 16.53
CA MET A 335 5.11 -7.36 17.74
C MET A 335 6.60 -7.52 17.39
N ALA A 336 7.50 -7.26 18.35
CA ALA A 336 8.94 -7.43 18.18
C ALA A 336 9.33 -8.86 17.73
N ALA A 337 8.52 -9.87 18.06
CA ALA A 337 8.71 -11.27 17.68
C ALA A 337 8.02 -11.69 16.36
N GLY A 338 7.24 -10.81 15.72
CA GLY A 338 6.57 -11.09 14.44
C GLY A 338 5.09 -10.70 14.38
N LEU A 339 4.38 -11.28 13.40
CA LEU A 339 2.94 -11.09 13.20
C LEU A 339 2.15 -11.77 14.33
N SER A 340 1.15 -11.07 14.84
CA SER A 340 0.16 -11.61 15.78
C SER A 340 -1.25 -11.21 15.38
N GLY A 341 -2.22 -12.06 15.70
CA GLY A 341 -3.65 -11.80 15.52
C GLY A 341 -4.41 -12.19 16.78
N ARG A 342 -5.42 -11.40 17.17
CA ARG A 342 -6.27 -11.70 18.33
C ARG A 342 -7.73 -11.82 17.92
N LEU A 343 -8.41 -12.86 18.42
CA LEU A 343 -9.84 -13.07 18.26
C LEU A 343 -10.45 -13.51 19.60
N GLY A 344 -11.19 -12.60 20.24
CA GLY A 344 -11.70 -12.83 21.60
C GLY A 344 -10.55 -13.03 22.60
N ASP A 345 -10.60 -14.17 23.29
CA ASP A 345 -9.64 -14.58 24.31
C ASP A 345 -8.41 -15.30 23.75
N PHE A 346 -8.38 -15.55 22.44
CA PHE A 346 -7.25 -16.24 21.81
C PHE A 346 -6.35 -15.29 21.04
N THR A 347 -5.04 -15.53 21.17
CA THR A 347 -4.00 -14.82 20.43
C THR A 347 -3.17 -15.81 19.62
N ALA A 348 -3.06 -15.60 18.32
CA ALA A 348 -2.16 -16.34 17.45
C ALA A 348 -0.88 -15.56 17.23
N ARG A 349 0.25 -16.24 17.35
CA ARG A 349 1.57 -15.63 17.24
C ARG A 349 2.50 -16.46 16.37
N TYR A 350 3.28 -15.77 15.54
CA TYR A 350 4.42 -16.38 14.84
C TYR A 350 5.54 -16.71 15.84
N ALA A 351 5.89 -17.98 15.99
CA ALA A 351 6.88 -18.45 16.97
C ALA A 351 8.25 -18.82 16.36
N GLY A 352 8.51 -18.37 15.13
CA GLY A 352 9.80 -18.58 14.46
C GLY A 352 9.85 -19.77 13.49
N PRO A 353 11.01 -20.06 12.89
CA PRO A 353 11.21 -21.24 12.06
C PRO A 353 11.15 -22.54 12.88
N ALA A 354 10.53 -23.58 12.33
CA ALA A 354 10.46 -24.92 12.92
C ALA A 354 11.65 -25.78 12.44
N ARG A 355 12.13 -26.70 13.29
CA ARG A 355 13.14 -27.72 12.92
C ARG A 355 12.42 -29.03 12.58
N PRO A 356 12.79 -29.75 11.50
CA PRO A 356 13.90 -29.49 10.57
C PRO A 356 13.59 -28.46 9.46
N ARG A 357 12.31 -28.22 9.12
CA ARG A 357 11.89 -27.20 8.14
C ARG A 357 10.47 -26.72 8.43
N GLY A 358 10.20 -25.44 8.15
CA GLY A 358 8.86 -24.84 8.24
C GLY A 358 8.81 -23.63 9.17
N HIS A 359 7.59 -23.20 9.49
CA HIS A 359 7.30 -22.01 10.28
C HIS A 359 6.29 -22.35 11.37
N ARG A 360 6.65 -22.06 12.61
CA ARG A 360 5.84 -22.39 13.78
C ARG A 360 4.86 -21.27 14.10
N ILE A 361 3.61 -21.63 14.33
CA ILE A 361 2.55 -20.75 14.81
C ILE A 361 2.01 -21.33 16.11
N VAL A 362 1.83 -20.46 17.11
CA VAL A 362 1.27 -20.84 18.41
C VAL A 362 -0.01 -20.09 18.71
N ILE A 363 -0.92 -20.71 19.46
CA ILE A 363 -2.16 -20.14 19.98
C ILE A 363 -2.07 -20.08 21.50
N GLU A 364 -2.24 -18.86 22.01
CA GLU A 364 -2.26 -18.53 23.43
C GLU A 364 -3.69 -18.18 23.86
N ASP A 365 -4.07 -18.54 25.09
CA ASP A 365 -5.35 -18.15 25.70
C ASP A 365 -5.26 -16.79 26.41
N ALA A 366 -6.32 -16.39 27.14
CA ALA A 366 -6.37 -15.11 27.83
C ALA A 366 -5.31 -14.95 28.94
N SER A 367 -4.79 -16.07 29.47
CA SER A 367 -3.73 -16.11 30.49
C SER A 367 -2.34 -15.92 29.87
N GLY A 368 -2.23 -16.02 28.54
CA GLY A 368 -0.96 -15.98 27.81
C GLY A 368 -0.25 -17.33 27.70
N ASP A 369 -0.89 -18.42 28.18
CA ASP A 369 -0.38 -19.78 28.07
C ASP A 369 -0.87 -20.46 26.78
N LEU A 370 -0.19 -21.53 26.36
CA LEU A 370 -0.62 -22.31 25.20
C LEU A 370 -2.02 -22.88 25.42
N ALA A 371 -2.91 -22.61 24.47
CA ALA A 371 -4.33 -22.97 24.55
C ALA A 371 -4.55 -24.49 24.43
N HIS A 372 -4.34 -25.23 25.52
CA HIS A 372 -4.59 -26.67 25.57
C HIS A 372 -6.02 -26.99 26.01
N GLY A 373 -6.52 -28.18 25.63
CA GLY A 373 -7.81 -28.70 26.13
C GLY A 373 -9.02 -28.39 25.26
N TYR A 374 -8.86 -27.57 24.21
CA TYR A 374 -9.92 -27.22 23.27
C TYR A 374 -10.15 -28.33 22.23
N ARG A 375 -11.40 -28.46 21.76
CA ARG A 375 -11.81 -29.47 20.77
C ARG A 375 -12.62 -28.84 19.65
N THR A 376 -12.55 -29.44 18.46
CA THR A 376 -13.44 -29.12 17.36
C THR A 376 -14.89 -29.54 17.70
N PRO A 377 -15.89 -29.07 16.95
CA PRO A 377 -17.28 -29.52 17.09
C PRO A 377 -17.48 -31.03 16.92
N PHE A 378 -16.56 -31.68 16.21
CA PHE A 378 -16.56 -33.13 15.99
C PHE A 378 -15.78 -33.90 17.08
N GLY A 379 -15.34 -33.21 18.14
CA GLY A 379 -14.64 -33.80 19.27
C GLY A 379 -13.13 -33.99 19.07
N GLU A 380 -12.56 -33.56 17.94
CA GLU A 380 -11.14 -33.69 17.66
C GLU A 380 -10.33 -32.70 18.49
N LYS A 381 -9.17 -33.11 18.99
CA LYS A 381 -8.34 -32.25 19.85
C LYS A 381 -7.66 -31.16 19.01
N LEU A 382 -7.82 -29.90 19.41
CA LEU A 382 -7.08 -28.81 18.81
C LEU A 382 -5.66 -28.77 19.38
N HIS A 383 -4.68 -28.56 18.49
CA HIS A 383 -3.28 -28.41 18.85
C HIS A 383 -2.90 -26.93 18.87
N PRO A 384 -2.35 -26.39 19.97
CA PRO A 384 -2.02 -24.97 20.06
C PRO A 384 -0.73 -24.61 19.33
N GLU A 385 -0.04 -25.59 18.75
CA GLU A 385 1.15 -25.39 17.94
C GLU A 385 0.97 -26.10 16.60
N ILE A 386 1.23 -25.37 15.51
CA ILE A 386 1.28 -25.93 14.16
C ILE A 386 2.56 -25.50 13.44
N VAL A 387 2.95 -26.28 12.43
CA VAL A 387 4.05 -25.95 11.53
C VAL A 387 3.52 -25.83 10.10
N ILE A 388 3.76 -24.69 9.46
CA ILE A 388 3.42 -24.47 8.06
C ILE A 388 4.67 -24.45 7.18
N GLY A 389 4.57 -24.91 5.93
CA GLY A 389 5.71 -25.00 5.02
C GLY A 389 6.19 -23.65 4.46
N ASN A 390 5.33 -22.65 4.37
CA ASN A 390 5.63 -21.35 3.74
C ASN A 390 5.10 -20.18 4.59
N LYS A 391 5.99 -19.25 4.94
CA LYS A 391 5.69 -18.04 5.73
C LYS A 391 4.58 -17.17 5.13
N ALA A 392 4.41 -17.17 3.80
CA ALA A 392 3.37 -16.38 3.14
C ALA A 392 1.95 -16.78 3.58
N HIS A 393 1.75 -18.03 4.00
CA HIS A 393 0.47 -18.54 4.51
C HIS A 393 0.28 -18.33 6.00
N ALA A 394 1.23 -17.68 6.70
CA ALA A 394 1.17 -17.52 8.15
C ALA A 394 -0.08 -16.78 8.61
N ARG A 395 -0.46 -15.69 7.92
CA ARG A 395 -1.65 -14.90 8.27
C ARG A 395 -2.94 -15.72 8.11
N THR A 396 -3.08 -16.46 7.01
CA THR A 396 -4.22 -17.33 6.76
C THR A 396 -4.31 -18.44 7.81
N ALA A 397 -3.21 -19.15 8.05
CA ALA A 397 -3.17 -20.23 9.03
C ALA A 397 -3.46 -19.75 10.47
N MET A 398 -2.96 -18.55 10.86
CA MET A 398 -3.31 -17.93 12.14
C MET A 398 -4.80 -17.61 12.24
N ALA A 399 -5.39 -17.06 11.17
CA ALA A 399 -6.80 -16.72 11.15
C ALA A 399 -7.69 -17.96 11.28
N ASP A 400 -7.36 -19.03 10.57
CA ASP A 400 -8.08 -20.31 10.62
C ASP A 400 -8.02 -20.91 12.02
N LEU A 401 -6.83 -20.97 12.63
CA LEU A 401 -6.65 -21.44 14.00
C LEU A 401 -7.44 -20.60 15.01
N LEU A 402 -7.30 -19.27 14.99
CA LEU A 402 -8.04 -18.38 15.89
C LEU A 402 -9.54 -18.64 15.84
N ARG A 403 -10.07 -18.82 14.64
CA ARG A 403 -11.50 -19.07 14.46
C ARG A 403 -11.92 -20.46 14.94
N GLN A 404 -11.09 -21.49 14.77
CA GLN A 404 -11.34 -22.83 15.32
C GLN A 404 -11.35 -22.80 16.86
N TYR A 405 -10.36 -22.16 17.47
CA TYR A 405 -10.30 -22.00 18.93
C TYR A 405 -11.47 -21.19 19.48
N ALA A 406 -11.77 -20.05 18.88
CA ALA A 406 -12.91 -19.25 19.29
C ALA A 406 -14.26 -19.98 19.05
N ALA A 407 -14.36 -20.86 18.06
CA ALA A 407 -15.55 -21.69 17.87
C ALA A 407 -15.70 -22.77 18.94
N SER A 408 -14.60 -23.32 19.44
CA SER A 408 -14.63 -24.34 20.50
C SER A 408 -15.24 -23.84 21.82
N LEU A 409 -15.22 -22.53 22.08
CA LEU A 409 -15.89 -21.90 23.23
C LEU A 409 -17.42 -21.92 23.14
N ARG A 410 -18.01 -22.17 21.96
CA ARG A 410 -19.48 -22.21 21.78
C ARG A 410 -20.10 -23.57 22.11
N LEU A 411 -19.29 -24.54 22.52
CA LEU A 411 -19.72 -25.89 22.93
C LEU A 411 -19.87 -26.03 24.45
N GLY A 412 -19.82 -24.92 25.20
CA GLY A 412 -20.10 -24.85 26.64
C GLY A 412 -21.58 -24.70 26.94
#